data_AF-A0A973E9E2-F1
#
_entry.id   AF-A0A973E9E2-F1
#
_cell.length_a   1.000
_cell.length_b   1.000
_cell.length_c   1.000
_cell.angle_alpha   90.00
_cell.angle_beta   90.00
_cell.angle_gamma   90.00
#
_symmetry.space_group_name_H-M   'P 1'
#
loop_
_entity.id
_entity.type
_entity.pdbx_description
1 polymer ?
#
loop_
_entity_poly.entity_id
_entity_poly.type
_entity_poly.pdbx_seq_one_letter_code
_entity_poly.pdbx_strand_id
1 'polypeptide(L)'
;MSWNGRGTGTVDVVRQQDNVRFFESGTFTPDGQDRSLPMRNVYRWDLHSERISLSHERRGAAAAVWLFDLVASDGDTLVSAEVHQCAADAYSATLTLVSNGIDLEWRIVGPRKDERILYRYRAG
;
A
#
# COMPACT_ATOMS: atom_id res chain seq x y z
N MET A 1 0.65 17.22 -13.95
CA MET A 1 -0.50 17.20 -13.02
C MET A 1 -0.02 16.53 -11.75
N SER A 2 0.11 17.28 -10.66
CA SER A 2 0.48 16.72 -9.36
C SER A 2 -0.76 16.12 -8.70
N TRP A 3 -0.74 14.82 -8.41
CA TRP A 3 -1.83 14.09 -7.75
C TRP A 3 -1.83 14.25 -6.22
N ASN A 4 -1.45 15.44 -5.73
CA ASN A 4 -1.54 15.72 -4.30
C ASN A 4 -3.02 15.77 -3.91
N GLY A 5 -3.33 15.29 -2.71
CA GLY A 5 -4.70 15.20 -2.23
C GLY A 5 -4.78 14.34 -0.99
N ARG A 6 -6.02 14.08 -0.55
CA ARG A 6 -6.28 13.21 0.61
C ARG A 6 -7.42 12.27 0.31
N GLY A 7 -7.32 11.07 0.86
CA GLY A 7 -8.41 10.10 0.85
C GLY A 7 -8.81 9.65 2.24
N THR A 8 -10.05 9.21 2.35
CA THR A 8 -10.61 8.56 3.55
C THR A 8 -11.45 7.37 3.11
N GLY A 9 -11.53 6.35 3.96
CA GLY A 9 -12.24 5.12 3.61
C GLY A 9 -12.29 4.13 4.75
N THR A 10 -12.84 2.96 4.45
CA THR A 10 -12.92 1.81 5.32
C THR A 10 -12.11 0.66 4.73
N VAL A 11 -11.69 -0.25 5.62
CA VAL A 11 -10.97 -1.46 5.23
C VAL A 11 -11.64 -2.65 5.90
N ASP A 12 -12.18 -3.56 5.09
CA ASP A 12 -12.61 -4.86 5.57
C ASP A 12 -11.43 -5.82 5.49
N VAL A 13 -11.14 -6.50 6.60
CA VAL A 13 -9.97 -7.37 6.74
C VAL A 13 -10.42 -8.83 6.81
N VAL A 14 -9.97 -9.63 5.84
CA VAL A 14 -10.19 -11.08 5.85
C VAL A 14 -8.87 -11.78 6.12
N ARG A 15 -8.80 -12.53 7.22
CA ARG A 15 -7.62 -13.32 7.60
C ARG A 15 -7.77 -14.77 7.17
N GLN A 16 -6.71 -15.33 6.63
CA GLN A 16 -6.54 -16.76 6.37
C GLN A 16 -5.30 -17.24 7.14
N GLN A 17 -4.93 -18.51 6.99
CA GLN A 17 -3.81 -19.10 7.74
C GLN A 17 -2.48 -18.38 7.48
N ASP A 18 -2.20 -18.07 6.22
CA ASP A 18 -0.92 -17.55 5.74
C ASP A 18 -1.03 -16.17 5.08
N ASN A 19 -2.23 -15.59 5.01
CA ASN A 19 -2.42 -14.28 4.42
C ASN A 19 -3.52 -13.46 5.08
N VAL A 20 -3.46 -12.16 4.82
CA VAL A 20 -4.48 -11.19 5.19
C VAL A 20 -4.85 -10.39 3.95
N ARG A 21 -6.14 -10.27 3.66
CA ARG A 21 -6.65 -9.42 2.57
C ARG A 21 -7.30 -8.17 3.14
N PHE A 22 -6.89 -7.02 2.61
CA PHE A 22 -7.47 -5.71 2.87
C PHE A 22 -8.35 -5.33 1.69
N PHE A 23 -9.65 -5.21 1.92
CA PHE A 23 -10.62 -4.69 0.95
C PHE A 23 -10.88 -3.23 1.28
N GLU A 24 -10.25 -2.34 0.53
CA GLU A 24 -10.36 -0.90 0.73
C GLU A 24 -11.49 -0.31 -0.10
N SER A 25 -12.30 0.54 0.51
CA SER A 25 -13.28 1.37 -0.19
C SER A 25 -13.30 2.77 0.42
N GLY A 26 -13.25 3.79 -0.43
CA GLY A 26 -13.21 5.17 0.04
C GLY A 26 -13.31 6.19 -1.06
N THR A 27 -12.92 7.41 -0.73
CA THR A 27 -12.84 8.53 -1.66
C THR A 27 -11.47 9.20 -1.59
N PHE A 28 -11.05 9.80 -2.69
CA PHE A 28 -9.85 10.62 -2.79
C PHE A 28 -10.22 11.98 -3.41
N THR A 29 -9.81 13.06 -2.75
CA THR A 29 -10.00 14.42 -3.26
C THR A 29 -8.64 15.00 -3.62
N PRO A 30 -8.38 15.26 -4.92
CA PRO A 30 -7.19 16.01 -5.33
C PRO A 30 -7.20 17.43 -4.78
N ASP A 31 -6.03 17.96 -4.46
CA ASP A 31 -5.88 19.34 -4.01
C ASP A 31 -6.39 20.32 -5.09
N GLY A 32 -7.12 21.35 -4.65
CA GLY A 32 -7.72 22.35 -5.54
C GLY A 32 -8.93 21.86 -6.34
N GLN A 33 -9.45 20.66 -6.04
CA GLN A 33 -10.69 20.16 -6.61
C GLN A 33 -11.73 19.91 -5.52
N ASP A 34 -12.98 20.28 -5.80
CA ASP A 34 -14.11 20.01 -4.89
C ASP A 34 -14.71 18.61 -5.10
N ARG A 35 -14.32 17.93 -6.19
CA ARG A 35 -14.86 16.63 -6.55
C ARG A 35 -13.97 15.50 -6.05
N SER A 36 -14.53 14.66 -5.19
CA SER A 36 -13.92 13.39 -4.81
C SER A 36 -14.08 12.32 -5.91
N LEU A 37 -13.07 11.46 -6.01
CA LEU A 37 -13.04 10.28 -6.86
C LEU A 37 -13.21 9.03 -5.97
N PRO A 38 -14.03 8.03 -6.38
CA PRO A 38 -14.11 6.79 -5.65
C PRO A 38 -12.79 6.00 -5.75
N MET A 39 -12.38 5.40 -4.65
CA MET A 39 -11.20 4.54 -4.56
C MET A 39 -11.60 3.14 -4.10
N ARG A 40 -11.09 2.11 -4.78
CA ARG A 40 -11.20 0.71 -4.36
C ARG A 40 -9.89 -0.01 -4.60
N ASN A 41 -9.39 -0.70 -3.58
CA ASN A 41 -8.23 -1.57 -3.70
C ASN A 41 -8.49 -2.90 -3.00
N VAL A 42 -7.80 -3.93 -3.47
CA VAL A 42 -7.68 -5.19 -2.74
C VAL A 42 -6.20 -5.51 -2.64
N TYR A 43 -5.68 -5.48 -1.43
CA TYR A 43 -4.29 -5.85 -1.13
C TYR A 43 -4.27 -7.19 -0.42
N ARG A 44 -3.40 -8.10 -0.87
CA ARG A 44 -3.10 -9.35 -0.18
C ARG A 44 -1.72 -9.26 0.44
N TRP A 45 -1.67 -9.54 1.73
CA TRP A 45 -0.47 -9.59 2.56
C TRP A 45 -0.19 -11.05 2.89
N ASP A 46 0.73 -11.67 2.17
CA ASP A 46 1.14 -13.05 2.42
C ASP A 46 2.23 -13.03 3.52
N LEU A 47 1.97 -13.71 4.63
CA LEU A 47 2.79 -13.70 5.84
C LEU A 47 3.78 -14.87 5.80
N HIS A 48 5.07 -14.56 5.85
CA HIS A 48 6.15 -15.54 5.94
C HIS A 48 6.93 -15.35 7.25
N SER A 49 7.81 -16.30 7.57
CA SER A 49 8.61 -16.26 8.81
C SER A 49 9.52 -15.04 8.91
N GLU A 50 10.05 -14.55 7.78
CA GLU A 50 11.06 -13.49 7.74
C GLU A 50 10.63 -12.26 6.93
N ARG A 51 9.46 -12.30 6.29
CA ARG A 51 8.98 -11.23 5.41
C ARG A 51 7.46 -11.23 5.26
N ILE A 52 6.94 -10.13 4.74
CA ILE A 52 5.55 -10.00 4.31
C ILE A 52 5.52 -9.64 2.84
N SER A 53 4.91 -10.47 2.01
CA SER A 53 4.78 -10.19 0.57
C SER A 53 3.49 -9.41 0.31
N LEU A 54 3.58 -8.23 -0.30
CA LEU A 54 2.42 -7.42 -0.67
C LEU A 54 2.08 -7.60 -2.15
N SER A 55 0.82 -7.93 -2.43
CA SER A 55 0.27 -8.03 -3.79
C SER A 55 -1.00 -7.19 -3.95
N HIS A 56 -1.20 -6.62 -5.14
CA HIS A 56 -2.44 -5.93 -5.51
C HIS A 56 -3.32 -6.80 -6.40
N GLU A 57 -4.56 -7.04 -5.97
CA GLU A 57 -5.52 -7.91 -6.66
C GLU A 57 -6.45 -7.13 -7.62
N ARG A 58 -5.98 -6.03 -8.25
CA ARG A 58 -6.78 -5.25 -9.24
C ARG A 58 -7.38 -6.07 -10.38
N ARG A 59 -6.75 -7.20 -10.73
CA ARG A 59 -7.19 -8.13 -11.78
C ARG A 59 -7.86 -9.38 -11.21
N GLY A 60 -8.19 -9.38 -9.93
CA GLY A 60 -8.67 -10.54 -9.17
C GLY A 60 -7.55 -11.35 -8.53
N ALA A 61 -7.91 -12.19 -7.56
CA ALA A 61 -6.96 -12.93 -6.72
C ALA A 61 -6.01 -13.85 -7.49
N ALA A 62 -6.49 -14.47 -8.58
CA ALA A 62 -5.69 -15.36 -9.43
C ALA A 62 -4.65 -14.62 -10.30
N ALA A 63 -4.83 -13.30 -10.48
CA ALA A 63 -3.94 -12.44 -11.26
C ALA A 63 -3.37 -11.31 -10.38
N ALA A 64 -3.09 -11.62 -9.11
CA ALA A 64 -2.43 -10.74 -8.18
C ALA A 64 -1.10 -10.23 -8.76
N VAL A 65 -0.91 -8.92 -8.73
CA VAL A 65 0.35 -8.29 -9.11
C VAL A 65 1.18 -8.15 -7.85
N TRP A 66 2.29 -8.89 -7.77
CA TRP A 66 3.26 -8.71 -6.69
C TRP A 66 3.86 -7.31 -6.77
N LEU A 67 4.00 -6.67 -5.61
CA LEU A 67 4.53 -5.33 -5.48
C LEU A 67 5.91 -5.35 -4.84
N PHE A 68 6.04 -5.87 -3.62
CA PHE A 68 7.32 -5.97 -2.93
C PHE A 68 7.20 -6.91 -1.73
N ASP A 69 8.36 -7.40 -1.29
CA ASP A 69 8.51 -8.09 -0.02
C ASP A 69 8.99 -7.07 1.02
N LEU A 70 8.32 -7.02 2.17
CA LEU A 70 8.69 -6.21 3.33
C LEU A 70 9.48 -7.07 4.31
N VAL A 71 10.68 -6.62 4.67
CA VAL A 71 11.55 -7.25 5.67
C VAL A 71 11.77 -6.32 6.84
N ALA A 72 12.02 -6.86 8.02
CA ALA A 72 12.32 -6.06 9.20
C ALA A 72 13.59 -5.22 8.97
N SER A 73 13.53 -3.93 9.32
CA SER A 73 14.67 -3.01 9.30
C SER A 73 15.15 -2.74 10.72
N ASP A 74 14.31 -2.08 11.51
CA ASP A 74 14.63 -1.59 12.85
C ASP A 74 13.35 -1.35 13.66
N GLY A 75 13.37 -1.73 14.94
CA GLY A 75 12.26 -1.52 15.87
C GLY A 75 10.91 -1.97 15.30
N ASP A 76 10.05 -0.99 15.07
CA ASP A 76 8.67 -1.14 14.59
C ASP A 76 8.53 -0.98 13.06
N THR A 77 9.63 -1.04 12.31
CA THR A 77 9.65 -0.74 10.87
C THR A 77 10.00 -1.95 10.01
N LEU A 78 9.26 -2.11 8.91
CA LEU A 78 9.61 -2.98 7.79
C LEU A 78 9.85 -2.14 6.54
N VAL A 79 10.78 -2.57 5.69
CA VAL A 79 11.12 -1.90 4.43
C VAL A 79 11.07 -2.88 3.28
N SER A 80 10.81 -2.39 2.07
CA SER A 80 10.89 -3.21 0.87
C SER A 80 12.31 -3.78 0.72
N ALA A 81 12.42 -5.11 0.69
CA ALA A 81 13.68 -5.84 0.57
C ALA A 81 14.43 -5.47 -0.72
N GLU A 82 13.67 -5.26 -1.79
CA GLU A 82 14.16 -4.79 -3.08
C GLU A 82 13.24 -3.69 -3.64
N VAL A 83 13.82 -2.82 -4.46
CA VAL A 83 13.06 -1.86 -5.25
C VAL A 83 12.38 -2.61 -6.40
N HIS A 84 11.05 -2.57 -6.43
CA HIS A 84 10.30 -3.17 -7.52
C HIS A 84 10.30 -2.27 -8.75
N GLN A 85 10.94 -2.75 -9.82
CA GLN A 85 10.99 -2.05 -11.10
C GLN A 85 9.75 -2.37 -11.94
N CYS A 86 8.88 -1.39 -12.14
CA CYS A 86 7.73 -1.49 -13.04
C CYS A 86 7.92 -0.53 -14.21
N ALA A 87 8.38 -1.07 -15.34
CA ALA A 87 8.80 -0.28 -16.50
C ALA A 87 9.86 0.79 -16.10
N ALA A 88 9.56 2.07 -16.28
CA ALA A 88 10.48 3.16 -15.97
C ALA A 88 10.37 3.67 -14.52
N ASP A 89 9.42 3.15 -13.74
CA ASP A 89 9.16 3.59 -12.38
C ASP A 89 9.67 2.54 -11.37
N ALA A 90 10.41 3.00 -10.38
CA ALA A 90 10.94 2.27 -9.24
C ALA A 90 10.01 2.45 -8.04
N TYR A 91 9.57 1.34 -7.45
CA TYR A 91 8.66 1.31 -6.31
C TYR A 91 9.40 0.79 -5.08
N SER A 92 9.30 1.50 -3.97
CA SER A 92 9.75 1.03 -2.66
C SER A 92 8.73 1.41 -1.59
N ALA A 93 8.80 0.77 -0.43
CA ALA A 93 7.89 1.04 0.65
C ALA A 93 8.52 0.91 2.03
N THR A 94 7.97 1.68 2.96
CA THR A 94 8.26 1.59 4.39
C THR A 94 6.94 1.41 5.13
N LEU A 95 6.85 0.36 5.92
CA LEU A 95 5.74 0.12 6.85
C LEU A 95 6.23 0.38 8.26
N THR A 96 5.50 1.20 9.01
CA THR A 96 5.76 1.45 10.42
C THR A 96 4.56 1.00 11.24
N LEU A 97 4.81 0.14 12.23
CA LEU A 97 3.82 -0.22 13.23
C LEU A 97 3.61 0.98 14.16
N VAL A 98 2.34 1.33 14.41
CA VAL A 98 1.97 2.39 15.33
C VAL A 98 0.99 1.84 16.37
N SER A 99 0.81 2.56 17.48
CA SER A 99 0.05 2.07 18.64
C SER A 99 -1.38 1.59 18.33
N ASN A 100 -2.01 2.11 17.27
CA ASN A 100 -3.36 1.75 16.86
C ASN A 100 -3.48 1.34 15.38
N GLY A 101 -2.41 0.82 14.78
CA GLY A 101 -2.47 0.33 13.39
C GLY A 101 -1.12 0.33 12.70
N ILE A 102 -1.13 0.65 11.40
CA ILE A 102 0.08 0.69 10.58
C ILE A 102 0.07 1.91 9.67
N ASP A 103 1.25 2.49 9.45
CA ASP A 103 1.51 3.47 8.41
C ASP A 103 2.30 2.81 7.30
N LEU A 104 1.86 2.98 6.05
CA LEU A 104 2.52 2.44 4.88
C LEU A 104 2.81 3.60 3.91
N GLU A 105 4.09 3.94 3.81
CA GLU A 105 4.61 4.93 2.88
C GLU A 105 5.10 4.24 1.62
N TRP A 106 4.61 4.67 0.47
CA TRP A 106 5.07 4.23 -0.84
C TRP A 106 5.88 5.34 -1.47
N ARG A 107 6.99 4.98 -2.10
CA ARG A 107 7.83 5.87 -2.89
C ARG A 107 7.85 5.36 -4.32
N ILE A 108 7.50 6.23 -5.27
CA ILE A 108 7.50 5.91 -6.70
C ILE A 108 8.39 6.94 -7.40
N VAL A 109 9.52 6.48 -7.91
CA VAL A 109 10.52 7.32 -8.59
C VAL A 109 10.70 6.85 -10.02
N GLY A 110 10.56 7.75 -10.97
CA GLY A 110 10.82 7.48 -12.38
C GLY A 110 11.12 8.77 -13.14
N PRO A 111 11.44 8.71 -14.44
CA PRO A 111 11.83 9.89 -15.24
C PRO A 111 10.80 11.03 -15.23
N ARG A 112 9.54 10.73 -14.92
CA ARG A 112 8.42 11.67 -14.88
C ARG A 112 7.66 11.67 -13.54
N LYS A 113 8.12 10.89 -12.56
CA LYS A 113 7.42 10.69 -11.28
C LYS A 113 8.38 10.82 -10.13
N ASP A 114 7.94 11.57 -9.14
CA ASP A 114 8.54 11.66 -7.82
C ASP A 114 7.34 11.76 -6.87
N GLU A 115 6.78 10.60 -6.53
CA GLU A 115 5.52 10.51 -5.81
C GLU A 115 5.72 9.82 -4.46
N ARG A 116 4.90 10.25 -3.50
CA ARG A 116 4.82 9.65 -2.18
C ARG A 116 3.36 9.46 -1.80
N ILE A 117 2.99 8.23 -1.47
CA ILE A 117 1.63 7.88 -1.09
C ILE A 117 1.66 7.37 0.35
N LEU A 118 0.84 7.96 1.21
CA LEU A 118 0.78 7.62 2.63
C LEU A 118 -0.56 6.97 2.94
N TYR A 119 -0.53 5.67 3.24
CA TYR A 119 -1.67 4.96 3.79
C TYR A 119 -1.58 4.94 5.31
N ARG A 120 -2.67 5.30 5.98
CA ARG A 120 -2.78 5.30 7.44
C ARG A 120 -3.92 4.38 7.86
N TYR A 121 -3.61 3.13 8.16
CA TYR A 121 -4.59 2.16 8.61
C TYR A 121 -4.71 2.26 10.13
N ARG A 122 -5.93 2.42 10.62
CA ARG A 122 -6.21 2.59 12.06
C ARG A 122 -7.30 1.62 12.48
N ALA A 123 -7.07 0.92 13.59
CA ALA A 123 -8.11 0.18 14.27
C ALA A 123 -9.10 1.19 14.86
N GLY A 124 -10.38 1.06 14.48
CA GLY A 124 -11.50 1.82 15.04
C GLY A 124 -12.14 1.09 16.20
#